data_AF-A0A0J6JQM5-F1
#
_entry.id   AF-A0A0J6JQM5-F1
#
_cell.length_a   1.000
_cell.length_b   1.000
_cell.length_c   1.000
_cell.angle_alpha   90.00
_cell.angle_beta   90.00
_cell.angle_gamma   90.00
#
_symmetry.space_group_name_H-M   'P 1'
#
loop_
_entity.id
_entity.type
_entity.pdbx_description
1 polymer ?
#
loop_
_entity_poly.entity_id
_entity_poly.type
_entity_poly.pdbx_seq_one_letter_code
_entity_poly.pdbx_strand_id
1 'polypeptide(L)'
;MPKPRSTPRNHCFIYALKHQDGKPYAWKVDIQRAGKVHIHIFDFSEYGGEGPALHAAEIMRNQLVLRMPLAFTYEHRQRLMPHNTSGHPGVYRVQSNHVDYWRATTRIHGYNLSKSFRIDRYGDAEAKQLALQERERQLKLCDEPYEVAMEKLQQHFSQTSRRVRENRIKAAMNSSRQLKPATEDISNTHLEPVLPISAEQASQSINRHFAANTK
;
A
#
# COMPACT_ATOMS: atom_id res chain seq x y z
N MET A 1 38.21 -15.72 -10.82
CA MET A 1 36.95 -15.72 -10.06
C MET A 1 35.96 -14.78 -10.73
N PRO A 2 34.75 -15.22 -11.12
CA PRO A 2 33.78 -14.32 -11.74
C PRO A 2 33.14 -13.44 -10.65
N LYS A 3 33.18 -12.11 -10.84
CA LYS A 3 32.52 -11.14 -9.97
C LYS A 3 31.02 -11.46 -9.90
N PRO A 4 30.37 -11.39 -8.73
CA PRO A 4 28.92 -11.59 -8.64
C PRO A 4 28.24 -10.55 -9.54
N ARG A 5 27.42 -11.02 -10.48
CA ARG A 5 26.57 -10.16 -11.30
C ARG A 5 25.62 -9.43 -10.35
N SER A 6 25.97 -8.20 -10.00
CA SER A 6 25.08 -7.25 -9.35
C SER A 6 23.80 -7.18 -10.20
N THR A 7 22.70 -7.72 -9.68
CA THR A 7 21.42 -7.57 -10.34
C THR A 7 21.11 -6.07 -10.35
N PRO A 8 20.84 -5.45 -11.52
CA PRO A 8 20.54 -4.03 -11.56
C PRO A 8 19.30 -3.80 -10.69
N ARG A 9 19.48 -3.09 -9.58
CA ARG A 9 18.38 -2.78 -8.65
C ARG A 9 17.46 -1.80 -9.36
N ASN A 10 16.31 -2.31 -9.80
CA ASN A 10 15.24 -1.44 -10.25
C ASN A 10 14.82 -0.55 -9.07
N HIS A 11 14.99 0.76 -9.19
CA HIS A 11 14.59 1.71 -8.17
C HIS A 11 14.13 3.02 -8.81
N CYS A 12 13.37 3.80 -8.05
CA CYS A 12 12.81 5.07 -8.48
C CYS A 12 12.65 5.92 -7.23
N PHE A 13 13.56 6.87 -7.03
CA PHE A 13 13.58 7.74 -5.87
C PHE A 13 13.44 9.21 -6.28
N ILE A 14 12.72 9.97 -5.46
CA ILE A 14 12.77 11.42 -5.44
C ILE A 14 13.28 11.80 -4.06
N TYR A 15 14.37 12.57 -3.99
CA TYR A 15 14.94 13.02 -2.73
C TYR A 15 15.49 14.44 -2.86
N ALA A 16 15.45 15.17 -1.73
CA ALA A 16 15.95 16.54 -1.68
C ALA A 16 17.48 16.54 -1.71
N LEU A 17 18.06 17.34 -2.60
CA LEU A 17 19.46 17.74 -2.55
C LEU A 17 19.60 18.92 -1.61
N LYS A 18 20.60 18.84 -0.74
CA LYS A 18 20.88 19.82 0.29
C LYS A 18 22.25 20.45 0.06
N HIS A 19 22.38 21.74 0.37
CA HIS A 19 23.68 22.38 0.48
C HIS A 19 24.44 21.85 1.70
N GLN A 20 25.72 22.21 1.83
CA GLN A 20 26.53 21.86 3.00
C GLN A 20 25.90 22.36 4.31
N ASP A 21 25.15 23.47 4.24
CA ASP A 21 24.41 24.07 5.36
C ASP A 21 23.11 23.32 5.71
N GLY A 22 22.80 22.22 5.01
CA GLY A 22 21.62 21.37 5.26
C GLY A 22 20.31 21.88 4.65
N LYS A 23 20.29 23.08 4.05
CA LYS A 23 19.11 23.63 3.37
C LYS A 23 18.87 22.93 2.03
N PRO A 24 17.65 22.44 1.76
CA PRO A 24 17.32 21.84 0.47
C PRO A 24 17.27 22.92 -0.62
N TYR A 25 17.77 22.60 -1.81
CA TYR A 25 17.79 23.52 -2.95
C TYR A 25 17.26 22.93 -4.25
N ALA A 26 17.14 21.61 -4.33
CA ALA A 26 16.64 20.93 -5.50
C ALA A 26 16.01 19.59 -5.14
N TRP A 27 15.15 19.07 -6.02
CA TRP A 27 14.73 17.67 -6.01
C TRP A 27 15.56 16.89 -7.04
N LYS A 28 16.09 15.73 -6.64
CA LYS A 28 16.72 14.78 -7.55
C LYS A 28 15.82 13.58 -7.78
N VAL A 29 15.56 13.30 -9.05
CA VAL A 29 14.90 12.09 -9.53
C VAL A 29 15.99 11.11 -9.96
N ASP A 30 16.01 9.93 -9.37
CA ASP A 30 16.96 8.86 -9.67
C ASP A 30 16.20 7.57 -9.97
N ILE A 31 16.21 7.17 -11.23
CA ILE A 31 15.47 6.01 -11.71
C ILE A 31 16.41 5.05 -12.41
N GLN A 32 16.56 3.86 -11.86
CA GLN A 32 17.23 2.75 -12.52
C GLN A 32 16.21 1.69 -12.90
N ARG A 33 16.16 1.31 -14.18
CA ARG A 33 15.29 0.23 -14.66
C ARG A 33 15.91 -0.51 -15.83
N ALA A 34 15.93 -1.84 -15.76
CA ALA A 34 16.47 -2.70 -16.82
C ALA A 34 17.91 -2.32 -17.26
N GLY A 35 18.74 -1.88 -16.31
CA GLY A 35 20.12 -1.47 -16.56
C GLY A 35 20.30 -0.04 -17.08
N LYS A 36 19.22 0.69 -17.40
CA LYS A 36 19.27 2.13 -17.72
C LYS A 36 19.09 2.97 -16.47
N VAL A 37 19.84 4.08 -16.37
CA VAL A 37 19.78 5.04 -15.27
C VAL A 37 19.36 6.39 -15.83
N HIS A 38 18.35 6.99 -15.22
CA HIS A 38 17.83 8.33 -15.53
C HIS A 38 17.96 9.20 -14.28
N ILE A 39 18.80 10.22 -14.35
CA ILE A 39 19.03 11.18 -13.27
C ILE A 39 18.60 12.56 -13.77
N HIS A 40 17.71 13.21 -13.03
CA HIS A 40 17.25 14.57 -13.30
C HIS A 40 17.25 15.38 -12.01
N ILE A 41 17.59 16.67 -12.11
CA ILE A 41 17.64 17.60 -10.99
C ILE A 41 16.67 18.74 -11.29
N PHE A 42 15.91 19.16 -10.28
CA PHE A 42 14.90 20.20 -10.36
C PHE A 42 15.20 21.26 -9.29
N ASP A 43 15.90 22.31 -9.68
CA ASP A 43 16.33 23.38 -8.78
C ASP A 43 15.17 24.29 -8.36
N PHE A 44 15.12 24.63 -7.07
CA PHE A 44 14.03 25.45 -6.52
C PHE A 44 14.03 26.86 -7.12
N SER A 45 15.21 27.38 -7.50
CA SER A 45 15.35 28.69 -8.15
C SER A 45 14.72 28.74 -9.53
N GLU A 46 14.78 27.65 -10.30
CA GLU A 46 14.24 27.60 -11.66
C GLU A 46 12.73 27.36 -11.67
N TYR A 47 12.23 26.56 -10.73
CA TYR A 47 10.82 26.16 -10.69
C TYR A 47 9.96 27.02 -9.77
N GLY A 48 10.53 28.01 -9.08
CA GLY A 48 9.78 28.95 -8.23
C GLY A 48 9.47 28.41 -6.82
N GLY A 49 10.31 27.51 -6.30
CA GLY A 49 10.25 26.99 -4.94
C GLY A 49 10.19 25.46 -4.85
N GLU A 50 10.17 24.96 -3.61
CA GLU A 50 10.21 23.52 -3.31
C GLU A 50 8.99 22.76 -3.86
N GLY A 51 7.78 23.30 -3.68
CA GLY A 51 6.53 22.66 -4.10
C GLY A 51 6.42 22.51 -5.63
N PRO A 52 6.56 23.60 -6.41
CA PRO A 52 6.57 23.52 -7.87
C PRO A 52 7.66 22.60 -8.43
N ALA A 53 8.87 22.64 -7.85
CA ALA A 53 9.97 21.76 -8.24
C ALA A 53 9.63 20.28 -7.97
N LEU A 54 8.99 19.98 -6.83
CA LEU A 54 8.54 18.62 -6.50
C LEU A 54 7.52 18.12 -7.51
N HIS A 55 6.54 18.97 -7.85
CA HIS A 55 5.51 18.62 -8.82
C HIS A 55 6.10 18.34 -10.20
N ALA A 56 7.06 19.16 -10.67
CA ALA A 56 7.78 18.91 -11.91
C ALA A 56 8.58 17.60 -11.87
N ALA A 57 9.24 17.31 -10.76
CA ALA A 57 9.96 16.05 -10.54
C ALA A 57 9.03 14.83 -10.59
N GLU A 58 7.83 14.92 -10.00
CA GLU A 58 6.82 13.87 -10.04
C GLU A 58 6.25 13.64 -11.45
N ILE A 59 5.96 14.70 -12.19
CA ILE A 59 5.51 14.62 -13.58
C ILE A 59 6.57 13.93 -14.43
N MET A 60 7.83 14.38 -14.36
CA MET A 60 8.92 13.78 -15.12
C MET A 60 9.12 12.31 -14.76
N ARG A 61 9.08 11.98 -13.46
CA ARG A 61 9.14 10.59 -12.99
C ARG A 61 8.04 9.75 -13.64
N ASN A 62 6.80 10.22 -13.60
CA ASN A 62 5.65 9.49 -14.15
C ASN A 62 5.81 9.28 -15.67
N GLN A 63 6.24 10.32 -16.40
CA GLN A 63 6.51 10.24 -17.84
C GLN A 63 7.64 9.24 -18.18
N LEU A 64 8.72 9.24 -17.39
CA LEU A 64 9.81 8.27 -17.55
C LEU A 64 9.34 6.84 -17.25
N VAL A 65 8.57 6.65 -16.18
CA VAL A 65 7.98 5.34 -15.82
C VAL A 65 7.07 4.80 -16.91
N LEU A 66 6.30 5.68 -17.57
CA LEU A 66 5.46 5.39 -18.73
C LEU A 66 6.28 4.99 -19.96
N ARG A 67 7.37 5.71 -20.26
CA ARG A 67 8.23 5.41 -21.41
C ARG A 67 9.09 4.16 -21.24
N MET A 68 9.42 3.79 -20.01
CA MET A 68 10.23 2.62 -19.74
C MET A 68 9.39 1.34 -19.88
N PRO A 69 9.95 0.26 -20.48
CA PRO A 69 9.23 -0.99 -20.65
C PRO A 69 8.70 -1.50 -19.30
N LEU A 70 7.47 -2.01 -19.32
CA LEU A 70 6.86 -2.68 -18.18
C LEU A 70 7.84 -3.75 -17.69
N ALA A 71 8.15 -3.71 -16.39
CA ALA A 71 9.19 -4.54 -15.78
C ALA A 71 8.94 -6.05 -16.01
N PHE A 72 7.71 -6.43 -16.32
CA PHE A 72 7.30 -7.78 -16.68
C PHE A 72 6.24 -7.71 -17.78
N THR A 73 6.49 -8.39 -18.90
CA THR A 73 5.48 -8.63 -19.94
C THR A 73 4.39 -9.56 -19.41
N TYR A 74 3.24 -9.61 -20.10
CA TYR A 74 2.18 -10.59 -19.82
C TYR A 74 2.74 -12.01 -19.75
N GLU A 75 3.56 -12.40 -20.75
CA GLU A 75 4.21 -13.71 -20.80
C GLU A 75 5.08 -14.00 -19.58
N HIS A 76 5.86 -13.00 -19.12
CA HIS A 76 6.68 -13.18 -17.93
C HIS A 76 5.83 -13.43 -16.67
N ARG A 77 4.69 -12.74 -16.55
CA ARG A 77 3.75 -12.93 -15.43
C ARG A 77 3.01 -14.26 -15.50
N GLN A 78 2.89 -14.85 -16.69
CA GLN A 78 2.27 -16.15 -16.93
C GLN A 78 3.28 -17.30 -16.94
N ARG A 79 4.55 -17.06 -16.63
CA ARG A 79 5.52 -18.13 -16.51
C ARG A 79 5.23 -18.97 -15.26
N LEU A 80 4.94 -20.25 -15.47
CA LEU A 80 4.79 -21.20 -14.38
C LEU A 80 6.16 -21.44 -13.72
N MET A 81 6.21 -21.26 -12.39
CA MET A 81 7.41 -21.59 -11.62
C MET A 81 7.43 -23.08 -11.29
N PRO A 82 8.62 -23.73 -11.21
CA PRO A 82 8.71 -25.17 -10.91
C PRO A 82 8.05 -25.59 -9.59
N HIS A 83 7.98 -24.68 -8.62
CA HIS A 83 7.35 -24.90 -7.30
C HIS A 83 5.88 -24.45 -7.26
N ASN A 84 5.26 -24.15 -8.41
CA ASN A 84 3.85 -23.81 -8.46
C ASN A 84 3.01 -25.09 -8.37
N THR A 85 2.22 -25.22 -7.31
CA THR A 85 1.36 -26.38 -7.04
C THR A 85 -0.09 -26.20 -7.54
N SER A 86 -0.48 -25.02 -7.99
CA SER A 86 -1.85 -24.73 -8.43
C SER A 86 -2.08 -24.96 -9.92
N GLY A 87 -1.00 -25.03 -10.71
CA GLY A 87 -1.03 -25.02 -12.17
C GLY A 87 -1.23 -23.63 -12.78
N HIS A 88 -1.42 -22.59 -11.96
CA HIS A 88 -1.74 -21.24 -12.41
C HIS A 88 -0.78 -20.21 -11.81
N PRO A 89 0.03 -19.50 -12.63
CA PRO A 89 0.95 -18.47 -12.16
C PRO A 89 0.23 -17.36 -11.41
N GLY A 90 0.70 -17.06 -10.20
CA GLY A 90 0.13 -16.01 -9.36
C GLY A 90 -1.16 -16.41 -8.63
N VAL A 91 -1.61 -17.66 -8.74
CA VAL A 91 -2.71 -18.21 -7.93
C VAL A 91 -2.17 -19.36 -7.09
N TYR A 92 -2.45 -19.37 -5.79
CA TYR A 92 -1.96 -20.44 -4.90
C TYR A 92 -2.86 -20.57 -3.67
N ARG A 93 -2.81 -21.75 -3.06
CA ARG A 93 -3.49 -22.02 -1.80
C ARG A 93 -2.65 -21.48 -0.64
N VAL A 94 -3.31 -20.83 0.31
CA VAL A 94 -2.71 -20.32 1.54
C VAL A 94 -3.57 -20.69 2.73
N GLN A 95 -2.94 -20.97 3.86
CA GLN A 95 -3.63 -21.20 5.12
C GLN A 95 -3.36 -20.04 6.07
N SER A 96 -4.40 -19.54 6.73
CA SER A 96 -4.30 -18.49 7.76
C SER A 96 -5.37 -18.72 8.81
N ASN A 97 -5.01 -18.69 10.10
CA ASN A 97 -5.94 -18.92 11.22
C ASN A 97 -6.78 -20.20 11.05
N HIS A 98 -6.16 -21.30 10.62
CA HIS A 98 -6.81 -22.60 10.34
C HIS A 98 -7.88 -22.57 9.24
N VAL A 99 -7.98 -21.47 8.49
CA VAL A 99 -8.85 -21.36 7.32
C VAL A 99 -7.98 -21.43 6.07
N ASP A 100 -8.41 -22.23 5.10
CA ASP A 100 -7.77 -22.31 3.80
C ASP A 100 -8.38 -21.31 2.81
N TYR A 101 -7.52 -20.74 1.97
CA TYR A 101 -7.89 -19.77 0.96
C TYR A 101 -7.24 -20.09 -0.38
N TRP A 102 -7.94 -19.77 -1.45
CA TRP A 102 -7.33 -19.53 -2.75
C TRP A 102 -7.00 -18.05 -2.89
N ARG A 103 -5.74 -17.73 -3.19
CA ARG A 103 -5.26 -16.34 -3.32
C ARG A 103 -4.74 -16.07 -4.71
N ALA A 104 -5.19 -14.97 -5.30
CA ALA A 104 -4.62 -14.37 -6.51
C ALA A 104 -3.72 -13.19 -6.14
N THR A 105 -2.52 -13.12 -6.71
CA THR A 105 -1.57 -12.02 -6.50
C THR A 105 -0.89 -11.57 -7.79
N THR A 106 -0.76 -10.26 -7.95
CA THR A 106 -0.09 -9.65 -9.10
C THR A 106 0.71 -8.43 -8.67
N ARG A 107 1.94 -8.30 -9.18
CA ARG A 107 2.72 -7.07 -9.02
C ARG A 107 2.48 -6.12 -10.20
N ILE A 108 1.96 -4.95 -9.89
CA ILE A 108 1.53 -3.93 -10.86
C ILE A 108 2.20 -2.61 -10.47
N HIS A 109 3.03 -2.06 -11.36
CA HIS A 109 3.77 -0.80 -11.14
C HIS A 109 4.45 -0.66 -9.76
N GLY A 110 4.97 -1.76 -9.22
CA GLY A 110 5.63 -1.78 -7.92
C GLY A 110 4.73 -2.16 -6.73
N TYR A 111 3.40 -2.07 -6.88
CA TYR A 111 2.41 -2.46 -5.89
C TYR A 111 2.07 -3.95 -5.98
N ASN A 112 1.77 -4.56 -4.83
CA ASN A 112 1.25 -5.93 -4.76
C ASN A 112 -0.27 -5.89 -4.61
N LEU A 113 -0.99 -6.26 -5.66
CA LEU A 113 -2.43 -6.43 -5.64
C LEU A 113 -2.75 -7.89 -5.34
N SER A 114 -3.40 -8.16 -4.22
CA SER A 114 -3.76 -9.52 -3.81
C SER A 114 -5.19 -9.60 -3.30
N LYS A 115 -5.87 -10.71 -3.61
CA LYS A 115 -7.21 -11.01 -3.09
C LYS A 115 -7.33 -12.49 -2.78
N SER A 116 -7.97 -12.81 -1.65
CA SER A 116 -8.11 -14.18 -1.14
C SER A 116 -9.58 -14.56 -1.02
N PHE A 117 -9.88 -15.82 -1.32
CA PHE A 117 -11.23 -16.40 -1.30
C PHE A 117 -11.21 -17.61 -0.36
N ARG A 118 -12.09 -17.62 0.64
CA ARG A 118 -12.12 -18.67 1.65
C ARG A 118 -12.72 -19.95 1.10
N ILE A 119 -12.05 -21.08 1.35
CA ILE A 119 -12.53 -22.41 0.96
C ILE A 119 -13.73 -22.83 1.82
N ASP A 120 -13.78 -22.47 3.09
CA ASP A 120 -14.92 -22.82 3.97
C ASP A 120 -16.24 -22.14 3.57
N ARG A 121 -16.18 -21.01 2.86
CA ARG A 121 -17.34 -20.23 2.43
C ARG A 121 -17.84 -20.62 1.03
N TYR A 122 -16.93 -20.86 0.10
CA TYR A 122 -17.24 -21.09 -1.31
C TYR A 122 -17.01 -22.56 -1.73
N GLY A 123 -16.35 -23.37 -0.91
CA GLY A 123 -15.82 -24.67 -1.33
C GLY A 123 -14.54 -24.53 -2.16
N ASP A 124 -13.80 -25.63 -2.31
CA ASP A 124 -12.46 -25.60 -2.92
C ASP A 124 -12.51 -25.20 -4.41
N ALA A 125 -13.41 -25.82 -5.19
CA ALA A 125 -13.52 -25.58 -6.62
C ALA A 125 -13.98 -24.14 -6.94
N GLU A 126 -15.01 -23.64 -6.26
CA GLU A 126 -15.53 -22.28 -6.51
C GLU A 126 -14.53 -21.22 -6.03
N ALA A 127 -13.92 -21.40 -4.85
CA ALA A 127 -12.88 -20.50 -4.36
C ALA A 127 -11.69 -20.43 -5.33
N LYS A 128 -11.28 -21.57 -5.92
CA LYS A 128 -10.25 -21.60 -6.96
C LYS A 128 -10.68 -20.83 -8.21
N GLN A 129 -11.91 -21.03 -8.70
CA GLN A 129 -12.41 -20.29 -9.86
C GLN A 129 -12.46 -18.78 -9.63
N LEU A 130 -12.94 -18.34 -8.46
CA LEU A 130 -12.95 -16.92 -8.10
C LEU A 130 -11.54 -16.32 -8.06
N ALA A 131 -10.55 -17.08 -7.57
CA ALA A 131 -9.16 -16.66 -7.60
C ALA A 131 -8.61 -16.54 -9.04
N LEU A 132 -8.97 -17.45 -9.94
CA LEU A 132 -8.58 -17.37 -11.35
C LEU A 132 -9.20 -16.15 -12.05
N GLN A 133 -10.50 -15.88 -11.83
CA GLN A 133 -11.16 -14.70 -12.37
C GLN A 133 -10.54 -13.40 -11.86
N GLU A 134 -10.20 -13.32 -10.57
CA GLU A 134 -9.45 -12.17 -10.06
C GLU A 134 -8.07 -12.05 -10.67
N ARG A 135 -7.36 -13.17 -10.86
CA ARG A 135 -6.06 -13.14 -11.52
C ARG A 135 -6.16 -12.56 -12.93
N GLU A 136 -7.15 -12.97 -13.72
CA GLU A 136 -7.41 -12.38 -15.04
C GLU A 136 -7.69 -10.88 -14.96
N ARG A 137 -8.52 -10.44 -14.01
CA ARG A 137 -8.80 -9.01 -13.79
C ARG A 137 -7.52 -8.24 -13.46
N GLN A 138 -6.66 -8.80 -12.61
CA GLN A 138 -5.38 -8.17 -12.23
C GLN A 138 -4.39 -8.11 -13.40
N LEU A 139 -4.39 -9.10 -14.28
CA LEU A 139 -3.59 -9.10 -15.49
C LEU A 139 -4.08 -8.06 -16.49
N LYS A 140 -5.40 -7.95 -16.72
CA LYS A 140 -5.97 -6.87 -17.54
C LYS A 140 -5.56 -5.49 -17.03
N LEU A 141 -5.55 -5.29 -15.71
CA LEU A 141 -5.09 -4.04 -15.09
C LEU A 141 -3.62 -3.72 -15.38
N CYS A 142 -2.80 -4.71 -15.71
CA CYS A 142 -1.42 -4.48 -16.09
C CYS A 142 -1.24 -3.97 -17.53
N ASP A 143 -2.23 -4.21 -18.38
CA ASP A 143 -2.23 -3.80 -19.78
C ASP A 143 -2.90 -2.42 -19.95
N GLU A 144 -3.56 -1.92 -18.90
CA GLU A 144 -4.12 -0.58 -18.84
C GLU A 144 -3.02 0.50 -18.83
N PRO A 145 -3.31 1.71 -19.33
CA PRO A 145 -2.43 2.85 -19.18
C PRO A 145 -2.10 3.13 -17.70
N TYR A 146 -0.88 3.58 -17.43
CA TYR A 146 -0.38 3.80 -16.06
C TYR A 146 -1.34 4.61 -15.19
N GLU A 147 -1.85 5.75 -15.69
CA GLU A 147 -2.73 6.62 -14.92
C GLU A 147 -4.01 5.89 -14.47
N VAL A 148 -4.64 5.18 -15.41
CA VAL A 148 -5.84 4.38 -15.14
C VAL A 148 -5.53 3.23 -14.17
N ALA A 149 -4.39 2.56 -14.36
CA ALA A 149 -3.97 1.47 -13.49
C ALA A 149 -3.69 1.97 -12.06
N MET A 150 -3.02 3.11 -11.93
CA MET A 150 -2.69 3.75 -10.66
C MET A 150 -3.93 4.25 -9.92
N GLU A 151 -4.88 4.86 -10.62
CA GLU A 151 -6.15 5.28 -10.03
C GLU A 151 -6.92 4.07 -9.48
N LYS A 152 -7.07 3.01 -10.28
CA LYS A 152 -7.73 1.76 -9.86
C LYS A 152 -7.02 1.11 -8.66
N LEU A 153 -5.69 1.11 -8.63
CA LEU A 153 -4.91 0.62 -7.49
C LEU A 153 -5.15 1.47 -6.24
N GLN A 154 -5.11 2.80 -6.36
CA GLN A 154 -5.34 3.72 -5.25
C GLN A 154 -6.76 3.58 -4.68
N GLN A 155 -7.77 3.47 -5.54
CA GLN A 155 -9.15 3.17 -5.14
C GLN A 155 -9.26 1.82 -4.41
N HIS A 156 -8.61 0.76 -4.92
CA HIS A 156 -8.61 -0.55 -4.28
C HIS A 156 -8.00 -0.49 -2.87
N PHE A 157 -6.83 0.14 -2.71
CA PHE A 157 -6.16 0.22 -1.42
C PHE A 157 -6.87 1.15 -0.45
N SER A 158 -7.49 2.25 -0.90
CA SER A 158 -8.28 3.14 -0.05
C SER A 158 -9.55 2.45 0.46
N GLN A 159 -10.24 1.69 -0.40
CA GLN A 159 -11.40 0.89 0.00
C GLN A 159 -11.00 -0.23 0.97
N THR A 160 -9.88 -0.90 0.72
CA THR A 160 -9.38 -1.98 1.59
C THR A 160 -8.97 -1.43 2.96
N SER A 161 -8.21 -0.33 3.01
CA SER A 161 -7.78 0.28 4.26
C SER A 161 -8.98 0.79 5.07
N ARG A 162 -9.96 1.40 4.41
CA ARG A 162 -11.24 1.80 5.02
C ARG A 162 -11.98 0.60 5.62
N ARG A 163 -12.17 -0.47 4.86
CA ARG A 163 -12.83 -1.71 5.35
C ARG A 163 -12.08 -2.34 6.52
N VAL A 164 -10.75 -2.38 6.46
CA VAL A 164 -9.91 -2.90 7.57
C VAL A 164 -10.09 -2.05 8.82
N ARG A 165 -10.09 -0.72 8.69
CA ARG A 165 -10.36 0.21 9.79
C ARG A 165 -11.76 0.00 10.38
N GLU A 166 -12.78 -0.07 9.54
CA GLU A 166 -14.17 -0.32 9.95
C GLU A 166 -14.32 -1.67 10.66
N ASN A 167 -13.70 -2.73 10.14
CA ASN A 167 -13.69 -4.05 10.77
C ASN A 167 -12.99 -4.04 12.13
N ARG A 168 -11.86 -3.31 12.26
CA ARG A 168 -11.18 -3.13 13.54
C ARG A 168 -12.05 -2.39 14.56
N ILE A 169 -12.75 -1.34 14.13
CA ILE A 169 -13.69 -0.60 14.99
C ILE A 169 -14.84 -1.52 15.43
N LYS A 170 -15.46 -2.27 14.52
CA LYS A 170 -16.54 -3.22 14.85
C LYS A 170 -16.07 -4.33 15.79
N ALA A 171 -14.88 -4.88 15.56
CA ALA A 171 -14.30 -5.90 16.44
C ALA A 171 -14.05 -5.33 17.84
N ALA A 172 -13.51 -4.11 17.97
CA ALA A 172 -13.33 -3.44 19.25
C ALA A 172 -14.67 -3.19 19.96
N MET A 173 -15.67 -2.65 19.25
CA MET A 173 -17.02 -2.38 19.80
C MET A 173 -17.73 -3.66 20.27
N ASN A 174 -17.60 -4.75 19.51
CA ASN A 174 -18.20 -6.03 19.87
C ASN A 174 -17.44 -6.73 21.01
N SER A 175 -16.13 -6.54 21.10
CA SER A 175 -15.30 -7.05 22.21
C SER A 175 -15.66 -6.37 23.53
N SER A 176 -15.97 -5.07 23.53
CA SER A 176 -16.45 -4.35 24.71
C SER A 176 -17.80 -4.86 25.22
N ARG A 177 -18.61 -5.50 24.36
CA ARG A 177 -19.93 -6.04 24.70
C ARG A 177 -19.90 -7.48 25.23
N GLN A 178 -18.76 -8.17 25.12
CA GLN A 178 -18.59 -9.60 25.48
C GLN A 178 -17.98 -9.81 26.88
N LEU A 179 -17.70 -8.76 27.64
CA LEU A 179 -17.47 -8.89 29.09
C LEU A 179 -18.80 -9.28 29.76
N LYS A 180 -19.02 -10.60 29.94
CA LYS A 180 -20.13 -11.11 30.76
C LYS A 180 -19.98 -10.63 32.21
N PRO A 181 -21.10 -10.36 32.91
CA PRO A 181 -21.08 -9.86 34.28
C PRO A 181 -20.63 -10.99 35.21
N ALA A 182 -19.55 -10.75 35.96
CA ALA A 182 -19.26 -11.57 37.12
C ALA A 182 -20.22 -11.12 38.23
N THR A 183 -21.15 -12.02 38.57
CA THR A 183 -22.08 -11.89 39.69
C THR A 183 -21.30 -11.75 41.00
N GLU A 184 -21.65 -10.70 41.74
CA GLU A 184 -21.66 -10.49 43.21
C GLU A 184 -20.70 -11.34 44.06
N ASP A 185 -19.82 -10.72 44.86
CA ASP A 185 -20.20 -10.07 46.12
C ASP A 185 -19.05 -9.29 46.81
N ILE A 186 -19.45 -8.32 47.64
CA ILE A 186 -18.74 -7.63 48.74
C ILE A 186 -17.83 -6.41 48.42
N SER A 187 -18.46 -5.24 48.53
CA SER A 187 -17.99 -3.94 49.06
C SER A 187 -16.61 -3.39 48.66
N ASN A 188 -16.62 -2.28 47.91
CA ASN A 188 -16.05 -1.01 48.39
C ASN A 188 -16.23 0.13 47.37
N THR A 189 -16.78 1.23 47.89
CA THR A 189 -16.61 2.63 47.51
C THR A 189 -16.53 2.97 46.01
N HIS A 190 -17.64 3.50 45.52
CA HIS A 190 -17.76 4.22 44.25
C HIS A 190 -16.71 5.34 44.16
N LEU A 191 -15.72 5.17 43.30
CA LEU A 191 -14.94 6.26 42.72
C LEU A 191 -14.95 6.07 41.21
N GLU A 192 -15.71 6.93 40.53
CA GLU A 192 -15.60 7.11 39.07
C GLU A 192 -14.12 7.27 38.68
N PRO A 193 -13.62 6.57 37.65
CA PRO A 193 -12.29 6.84 37.12
C PRO A 193 -12.32 8.23 36.45
N VAL A 194 -11.86 9.23 37.18
CA VAL A 194 -11.66 10.58 36.65
C VAL A 194 -10.67 10.48 35.49
N LEU A 195 -11.17 10.60 34.27
CA LEU A 195 -10.32 10.76 33.09
C LEU A 195 -9.45 12.00 33.33
N PRO A 196 -8.13 11.95 33.09
CA PRO A 196 -7.18 13.01 33.44
C PRO A 196 -7.39 14.33 32.67
N ILE A 197 -8.38 14.37 31.77
CA ILE A 197 -8.72 15.53 30.95
C ILE A 197 -10.23 15.52 30.70
N SER A 198 -10.88 16.64 31.00
CA SER A 198 -12.30 16.85 30.71
C SER A 198 -12.55 16.80 29.20
N ALA A 199 -13.75 16.37 28.79
CA ALA A 199 -14.18 16.39 27.39
C ALA A 199 -14.04 17.78 26.74
N GLU A 200 -14.20 18.84 27.53
CA GLU A 200 -13.94 20.23 27.11
C GLU A 200 -12.45 20.52 26.87
N GLN A 201 -11.57 19.96 27.69
CA GLN A 201 -10.13 20.13 27.49
C GLN A 201 -9.63 19.39 26.24
N ALA A 202 -10.22 18.24 25.92
CA ALA A 202 -9.93 17.51 24.70
C ALA A 202 -10.41 18.28 23.45
N SER A 203 -11.62 18.85 23.47
CA SER A 203 -12.16 19.60 22.33
C SER A 203 -11.37 20.89 22.06
N GLN A 204 -10.94 21.59 23.12
CA GLN A 204 -10.11 22.80 22.99
C GLN A 204 -8.70 22.50 22.44
N SER A 205 -8.12 21.35 22.76
CA SER A 205 -6.82 20.94 22.22
C SER A 205 -6.89 20.66 20.72
N ILE A 206 -7.95 19.97 20.28
CA ILE A 206 -8.21 19.68 18.87
C ILE A 206 -8.38 20.99 18.09
N ASN A 207 -9.15 21.95 18.60
CA ASN A 207 -9.38 23.23 17.92
C ASN A 207 -8.11 24.09 17.81
N ARG A 208 -7.22 24.08 18.82
CA ARG A 208 -5.91 24.76 18.72
C ARG A 208 -5.03 24.17 17.63
N HIS A 209 -5.06 22.85 17.45
CA HIS A 209 -4.26 22.18 16.43
C HIS A 209 -4.72 22.54 15.01
N PHE A 210 -6.02 22.78 14.79
CA PHE A 210 -6.53 23.22 13.49
C PHE A 210 -6.24 24.69 13.19
N ALA A 211 -6.26 25.57 14.20
CA ALA A 211 -5.94 27.00 14.02
C ALA A 211 -4.46 27.27 13.73
N ALA A 212 -3.56 26.37 14.14
CA ALA A 212 -2.12 26.49 13.89
C ALA A 212 -1.72 26.12 12.44
N ASN A 213 -2.63 25.50 11.67
CA ASN A 213 -2.35 24.98 10.33
C ASN A 213 -2.95 25.84 9.20
N THR A 214 -3.47 27.02 9.53
CA THR A 214 -4.13 27.97 8.61
C THR A 214 -3.42 29.32 8.51
N LYS A 215 -2.07 29.31 8.49
CA LYS A 215 -1.26 30.44 8.04
C LYS A 215 -0.13 29.97 7.15
#